data_AF-A0A953M410-F1
#
_entry.id   AF-A0A953M410-F1
#
_cell.length_a   1.000
_cell.length_b   1.000
_cell.length_c   1.000
_cell.angle_alpha   90.00
_cell.angle_beta   90.00
_cell.angle_gamma   90.00
#
_symmetry.space_group_name_H-M   'P 1'
#
loop_
_entity.id
_entity.type
_entity.pdbx_description
1 polymer ?
#
loop_
_entity_poly.entity_id
_entity_poly.type
_entity_poly.pdbx_seq_one_letter_code
_entity_poly.pdbx_strand_id
1 'polypeptide(L)'
;MPDDEMSFTMTILIDEDGNIMGTSESQGESDSLGDVVKWDEAKQEFYRERAQGPITVVSKGTVNGDTMTGTWSIDAMGVSGTWSAERTTREIDEETVTEIRGDSGGGDDEPVEITIEGFEARGKELPVAPGAFGNLASNDSGQLLYVRFGTGTPPAIKLIDVTDDEPEEKTVLGGAGGFDGSGDGKKIVAGGAGGFAIVDAKPGQSFGKNLPMTGYRKMVDPREEWEQIFTDAWRRHRDFFYVENMHGVDWDMVYERYHDMLDDAVSREDVSFIIGEVIAELNVGHAYYWGGDVEGQPNESVGLLGVDFELASETDDEGTTHTAYKLAHIYEG
;
A
#
# COMPACT_ATOMS: atom_id res chain seq x y z
N MET A 1 20.54 -13.34 27.13
CA MET A 1 20.25 -14.23 25.99
C MET A 1 21.53 -14.96 25.68
N PRO A 2 21.51 -16.25 25.29
CA PRO A 2 22.73 -16.91 24.87
C PRO A 2 23.33 -16.11 23.72
N ASP A 3 24.65 -16.11 23.58
CA ASP A 3 25.32 -15.54 22.42
C ASP A 3 24.81 -16.29 21.17
N ASP A 4 23.81 -15.72 20.49
CA ASP A 4 23.12 -16.34 19.34
C ASP A 4 24.05 -16.32 18.12
N GLU A 5 24.99 -17.27 18.09
CA GLU A 5 25.73 -17.60 16.88
C GLU A 5 24.75 -18.19 15.85
N MET A 6 24.41 -17.38 14.84
CA MET A 6 23.61 -17.82 13.71
C MET A 6 24.51 -18.46 12.65
N SER A 7 24.27 -19.73 12.34
CA SER A 7 24.92 -20.39 11.21
C SER A 7 24.31 -19.90 9.89
N PHE A 8 25.14 -19.70 8.89
CA PHE A 8 24.73 -19.42 7.52
C PHE A 8 25.58 -20.23 6.54
N THR A 9 25.01 -20.52 5.38
CA THR A 9 25.73 -21.02 4.21
C THR A 9 25.73 -19.91 3.17
N MET A 10 26.82 -19.74 2.43
CA MET A 10 26.88 -18.76 1.36
C MET A 10 27.57 -19.37 0.15
N THR A 11 26.96 -19.21 -1.01
CA THR A 11 27.54 -19.59 -2.30
C THR A 11 27.92 -18.32 -3.03
N ILE A 12 29.20 -18.17 -3.38
CA ILE A 12 29.74 -17.03 -4.12
C ILE A 12 30.24 -17.52 -5.48
N LEU A 13 29.77 -16.86 -6.55
CA LEU A 13 30.29 -16.96 -7.90
C LEU A 13 31.01 -15.66 -8.26
N ILE A 14 32.17 -15.79 -8.88
CA ILE A 14 32.91 -14.66 -9.47
C ILE A 14 32.89 -14.88 -10.98
N ASP A 15 32.38 -13.91 -11.74
CA ASP A 15 32.41 -13.97 -13.20
C ASP A 15 33.76 -13.50 -13.77
N GLU A 16 33.91 -13.54 -15.09
CA GLU A 16 35.15 -13.17 -15.79
C GLU A 16 35.47 -11.67 -15.67
N ASP A 17 34.46 -10.84 -15.37
CA ASP A 17 34.58 -9.39 -15.18
C ASP A 17 34.83 -9.00 -13.72
N GLY A 18 34.89 -9.98 -12.81
CA GLY A 18 35.16 -9.80 -11.39
C GLY A 18 33.94 -9.42 -10.55
N ASN A 19 32.72 -9.53 -11.09
CA ASN A 19 31.51 -9.33 -10.31
C ASN A 19 31.22 -10.54 -9.43
N ILE A 20 30.76 -10.28 -8.21
CA ILE A 20 30.34 -11.32 -7.27
C ILE A 20 28.83 -11.45 -7.30
N MET A 21 28.36 -12.65 -7.62
CA MET A 21 26.97 -13.08 -7.46
C MET A 21 26.89 -14.20 -6.45
N GLY A 22 25.70 -14.47 -5.93
CA GLY A 22 25.55 -15.58 -5.02
C GLY A 22 24.29 -15.56 -4.19
N THR A 23 24.18 -16.55 -3.32
CA THR A 23 23.08 -16.72 -2.40
C THR A 23 23.62 -16.94 -1.00
N SER A 24 22.86 -16.50 -0.02
CA SER A 24 23.09 -16.84 1.39
C SER A 24 21.85 -17.50 1.95
N GLU A 25 22.03 -18.56 2.71
CA GLU A 25 20.95 -19.25 3.43
C GLU A 25 21.23 -19.20 4.94
N SER A 26 20.24 -18.78 5.71
CA SER A 26 20.27 -18.86 7.17
C SER A 26 18.86 -19.16 7.68
N GLN A 27 18.74 -20.08 8.64
CA GLN A 27 17.47 -20.51 9.23
C GLN A 27 16.39 -20.96 8.21
N GLY A 28 16.80 -21.48 7.04
CA GLY A 28 15.89 -21.91 5.98
C GLY A 28 15.30 -20.78 5.14
N GLU A 29 15.76 -19.54 5.33
CA GLU A 29 15.52 -18.43 4.41
C GLU A 29 16.74 -18.27 3.49
N SER A 30 16.49 -18.21 2.18
CA SER A 30 17.51 -17.86 1.18
C SER A 30 17.35 -16.40 0.74
N ASP A 31 18.48 -15.72 0.61
CA ASP A 31 18.56 -14.35 0.08
C ASP A 31 19.61 -14.33 -1.03
N SER A 32 19.36 -13.56 -2.08
CA SER A 32 20.36 -13.29 -3.10
C SER A 32 21.32 -12.21 -2.61
N LEU A 33 22.60 -12.31 -2.99
CA LEU A 33 23.59 -11.29 -2.66
C LEU A 33 23.32 -9.95 -3.40
N GLY A 34 22.43 -9.94 -4.41
CA GLY A 34 22.03 -8.77 -5.19
C GLY A 34 23.06 -8.34 -6.23
N ASP A 35 22.73 -7.33 -7.02
CA ASP A 35 23.47 -6.94 -8.24
C ASP A 35 24.83 -6.26 -7.99
N VAL A 36 25.10 -5.77 -6.77
CA VAL A 36 26.31 -4.99 -6.48
C VAL A 36 27.02 -5.49 -5.23
N VAL A 37 27.95 -6.41 -5.43
CA VAL A 37 29.03 -6.71 -4.49
C VAL A 37 30.34 -6.25 -5.13
N LYS A 38 30.99 -5.24 -4.53
CA LYS A 38 32.30 -4.76 -5.02
C LYS A 38 33.38 -5.69 -4.50
N TRP A 39 34.10 -6.36 -5.39
CA TRP A 39 35.26 -7.18 -5.08
C TRP A 39 36.56 -6.43 -5.41
N ASP A 40 37.50 -6.42 -4.46
CA ASP A 40 38.87 -6.01 -4.70
C ASP A 40 39.74 -7.28 -4.77
N GLU A 41 40.03 -7.72 -5.99
CA GLU A 41 40.81 -8.94 -6.23
C GLU A 41 42.22 -8.85 -5.64
N ALA A 42 42.84 -7.66 -5.63
CA ALA A 42 44.18 -7.48 -5.11
C ALA A 42 44.23 -7.61 -3.59
N LYS A 43 43.15 -7.22 -2.90
CA LYS A 43 43.03 -7.30 -1.43
C LYS A 43 42.27 -8.53 -0.95
N GLN A 44 41.62 -9.26 -1.86
CA GLN A 44 40.67 -10.33 -1.56
C GLN A 44 39.55 -9.86 -0.62
N GLU A 45 39.06 -8.63 -0.83
CA GLU A 45 38.05 -7.98 0.01
C GLU A 45 36.75 -7.78 -0.76
N PHE A 46 35.61 -7.99 -0.10
CA PHE A 46 34.32 -7.60 -0.65
C PHE A 46 33.63 -6.55 0.21
N TYR A 47 32.84 -5.70 -0.46
CA TYR A 47 31.95 -4.72 0.14
C TYR A 47 30.56 -4.86 -0.46
N ARG A 48 29.55 -4.93 0.39
CA ARG A 48 28.13 -4.95 0.03
C ARG A 48 27.38 -3.91 0.83
N GLU A 49 26.48 -3.21 0.17
CA GLU A 49 25.55 -2.27 0.80
C GLU A 49 24.15 -2.55 0.25
N ARG A 50 23.18 -2.78 1.13
CA ARG A 50 21.79 -3.08 0.78
C ARG A 50 20.87 -2.11 1.49
N ALA A 51 20.00 -1.45 0.73
CA ALA A 51 18.88 -0.71 1.28
C ALA A 51 17.64 -1.62 1.35
N GLN A 52 17.01 -1.71 2.51
CA GLN A 52 15.70 -2.34 2.72
C GLN A 52 14.77 -1.29 3.33
N GLY A 53 14.06 -0.56 2.47
CA GLY A 53 13.30 0.62 2.90
C GLY A 53 14.23 1.71 3.47
N PRO A 54 13.96 2.25 4.68
CA PRO A 54 14.82 3.26 5.30
C PRO A 54 16.08 2.69 5.98
N ILE A 55 16.28 1.37 5.95
CA ILE A 55 17.37 0.67 6.65
C ILE A 55 18.47 0.33 5.65
N THR A 56 19.70 0.77 5.93
CA THR A 56 20.90 0.36 5.19
C THR A 56 21.68 -0.68 5.98
N VAL A 57 21.95 -1.82 5.34
CA VAL A 57 22.81 -2.89 5.86
C VAL A 57 24.12 -2.89 5.06
N VAL A 58 25.25 -2.76 5.76
CA VAL A 58 26.59 -2.81 5.17
C VAL A 58 27.29 -4.07 5.61
N SER A 59 27.82 -4.84 4.66
CA SER A 59 28.62 -6.03 4.93
C SER A 59 29.99 -5.91 4.27
N LYS A 60 31.04 -6.25 5.02
CA LYS A 60 32.42 -6.29 4.54
C LYS A 60 33.04 -7.62 4.90
N GLY A 61 33.94 -8.14 4.08
CA GLY A 61 34.78 -9.25 4.49
C GLY A 61 35.97 -9.48 3.61
N THR A 62 36.87 -10.31 4.09
CA THR A 62 38.15 -10.65 3.48
C THR A 62 38.25 -12.16 3.33
N VAL A 63 38.70 -12.62 2.17
CA VAL A 63 38.98 -14.02 1.88
C VAL A 63 40.46 -14.28 2.06
N ASN A 64 40.80 -15.28 2.89
CA ASN A 64 42.15 -15.77 3.09
C ASN A 64 42.17 -17.28 2.83
N GLY A 65 42.43 -17.65 1.58
CA GLY A 65 42.43 -19.04 1.13
C GLY A 65 41.05 -19.69 1.20
N ASP A 66 40.87 -20.63 2.13
CA ASP A 66 39.61 -21.32 2.38
C ASP A 66 38.82 -20.72 3.55
N THR A 67 39.32 -19.65 4.16
CA THR A 67 38.62 -18.94 5.24
C THR A 67 38.14 -17.57 4.77
N MET A 68 37.00 -17.14 5.28
CA MET A 68 36.44 -15.81 5.03
C MET A 68 35.99 -15.20 6.34
N THR A 69 36.31 -13.93 6.59
CA THR A 69 35.93 -13.23 7.81
C THR A 69 35.45 -11.84 7.50
N GLY A 70 34.51 -11.32 8.29
CA GLY A 70 34.00 -9.99 8.02
C GLY A 70 33.16 -9.38 9.14
N THR A 71 32.59 -8.24 8.81
CA THR A 71 31.70 -7.45 9.67
C THR A 71 30.40 -7.14 8.94
N TRP A 72 29.32 -6.97 9.68
CA TRP A 72 28.09 -6.36 9.20
C TRP A 72 27.67 -5.21 10.12
N SER A 73 26.99 -4.21 9.58
CA SER A 73 26.35 -3.12 10.34
C SER A 73 24.98 -2.79 9.77
N ILE A 74 24.07 -2.37 10.65
CA ILE A 74 22.77 -1.78 10.31
C ILE A 74 22.82 -0.34 10.80
N ASP A 75 23.10 0.58 9.88
CA ASP A 75 23.49 1.95 10.24
C ASP A 75 22.36 2.70 10.97
N ALA A 76 21.11 2.49 10.57
CA ALA A 76 19.94 3.11 11.18
C ALA A 76 19.67 2.66 12.62
N MET A 77 20.16 1.47 13.01
CA MET A 77 19.92 0.88 14.34
C MET A 77 21.18 0.86 15.20
N GLY A 78 22.34 1.25 14.66
CA GLY A 78 23.62 1.22 15.36
C GLY A 78 24.07 -0.19 15.79
N VAL A 79 23.54 -1.23 15.15
CA VAL A 79 23.86 -2.63 15.46
C VAL A 79 24.93 -3.12 14.49
N SER A 80 25.94 -3.83 14.99
CA SER A 80 26.99 -4.43 14.17
C SER A 80 27.45 -5.76 14.73
N GLY A 81 28.00 -6.62 13.89
CA GLY A 81 28.57 -7.90 14.30
C GLY A 81 29.74 -8.33 13.43
N THR A 82 30.40 -9.40 13.83
CA THR A 82 31.43 -10.09 13.06
C THR A 82 30.94 -11.46 12.63
N TRP A 83 31.48 -11.97 11.53
CA TRP A 83 31.19 -13.32 11.06
C TRP A 83 32.46 -13.95 10.50
N SER A 84 32.49 -15.29 10.50
CA SER A 84 33.54 -16.08 9.87
C SER A 84 32.93 -17.30 9.20
N ALA A 85 33.47 -17.69 8.05
CA ALA A 85 33.06 -18.85 7.29
C ALA A 85 34.29 -19.64 6.81
N GLU A 86 34.12 -20.94 6.66
CA GLU A 86 35.10 -21.85 6.08
C GLU A 86 34.51 -22.46 4.80
N ARG A 87 35.31 -22.50 3.73
CA ARG A 87 34.90 -22.99 2.43
C ARG A 87 34.68 -24.50 2.49
N THR A 88 33.48 -24.93 2.14
CA THR A 88 33.09 -26.35 2.15
C THR A 88 33.30 -27.05 0.80
N THR A 89 33.24 -26.32 -0.31
CA THR A 89 33.46 -26.85 -1.67
C THR A 89 34.04 -25.81 -2.62
N ARG A 90 34.73 -26.27 -3.68
CA ARG A 90 35.15 -25.48 -4.86
C ARG A 90 34.40 -25.85 -6.12
N GLU A 91 33.76 -27.01 -6.13
CA GLU A 91 32.97 -27.51 -7.25
C GLU A 91 31.50 -27.19 -6.96
N ILE A 92 30.87 -26.49 -7.90
CA ILE A 92 29.45 -26.14 -7.89
C ILE A 92 28.88 -26.76 -9.17
N ASP A 93 27.75 -27.46 -9.07
CA ASP A 93 27.08 -28.04 -10.23
C ASP A 93 26.48 -26.97 -11.15
N GLU A 94 26.35 -27.29 -12.44
CA GLU A 94 25.86 -26.36 -13.46
C GLU A 94 24.44 -25.86 -13.19
N GLU A 95 23.60 -26.65 -12.51
CA GLU A 95 22.24 -26.27 -12.13
C GLU A 95 22.25 -25.13 -11.11
N THR A 96 23.04 -25.26 -10.05
CA THR A 96 23.26 -24.21 -9.03
C THR A 96 23.86 -22.95 -9.64
N VAL A 97 24.81 -23.09 -10.60
CA VAL A 97 25.36 -21.93 -11.32
C VAL A 97 24.29 -21.21 -12.14
N THR A 98 23.40 -21.97 -12.78
CA THR A 98 22.30 -21.41 -13.61
C THR A 98 21.26 -20.72 -12.74
N GLU A 99 20.92 -21.30 -11.59
CA GLU A 99 19.98 -20.70 -10.63
C GLU A 99 20.51 -19.38 -10.06
N ILE A 100 21.80 -19.31 -9.69
CA ILE A 100 22.43 -18.09 -9.15
C ILE A 100 22.52 -16.98 -10.20
N ARG A 101 22.78 -17.32 -11.47
CA ARG A 101 22.81 -16.35 -12.57
C ARG A 101 21.42 -15.82 -12.97
N GLY A 102 20.37 -16.50 -12.51
CA GLY A 102 19.00 -16.26 -12.95
C GLY A 102 18.80 -16.57 -14.44
N ASP A 103 17.55 -16.63 -14.88
CA ASP A 103 17.18 -16.54 -16.30
C ASP A 103 17.46 -15.11 -16.81
N SER A 104 18.71 -14.66 -16.71
CA SER A 104 19.23 -13.53 -17.46
C SER A 104 19.55 -14.07 -18.85
N GLY A 105 18.50 -14.15 -19.67
CA GLY A 105 18.67 -14.32 -21.11
C GLY A 105 19.75 -13.34 -21.58
N GLY A 106 20.81 -13.87 -22.18
CA GLY A 106 21.96 -13.11 -22.66
C GLY A 106 21.57 -12.12 -23.76
N GLY A 107 21.01 -10.99 -23.37
CA GLY A 107 21.14 -9.73 -24.07
C GLY A 107 22.33 -8.99 -23.49
N ASP A 108 23.23 -8.53 -24.35
CA ASP A 108 24.08 -7.39 -24.04
C ASP A 108 23.17 -6.19 -23.72
N ASP A 109 22.63 -6.10 -22.51
CA ASP A 109 21.92 -4.91 -22.08
C ASP A 109 22.98 -3.88 -21.71
N GLU A 110 23.34 -3.05 -22.69
CA GLU A 110 24.10 -1.83 -22.47
C GLU A 110 23.53 -1.09 -21.25
N PRO A 111 24.39 -0.57 -20.35
CA PRO A 111 23.91 0.13 -19.17
C PRO A 111 22.95 1.25 -19.59
N VAL A 112 21.73 1.21 -19.04
CA VAL A 112 20.68 2.19 -19.37
C VAL A 112 21.15 3.59 -18.96
N GLU A 113 21.48 4.42 -19.93
CA GLU A 113 21.89 5.80 -19.69
C GLU A 113 20.64 6.69 -19.47
N ILE A 114 20.40 7.08 -18.22
CA ILE A 114 19.28 7.95 -17.87
C ILE A 114 19.69 9.42 -18.01
N THR A 115 19.22 10.08 -19.08
CA THR A 115 19.39 11.52 -19.25
C THR A 115 18.25 12.28 -18.58
N ILE A 116 18.52 12.98 -17.48
CA ILE A 116 17.53 13.82 -16.78
C ILE A 116 17.48 15.24 -17.35
N GLU A 117 18.60 15.77 -17.83
CA GLU A 117 18.67 17.13 -18.36
C GLU A 117 17.65 17.34 -19.49
N GLY A 118 16.79 18.35 -19.37
CA GLY A 118 15.78 18.68 -20.37
C GLY A 118 14.60 17.70 -20.52
N PHE A 119 14.34 16.84 -19.53
CA PHE A 119 13.26 15.83 -19.63
C PHE A 119 11.88 16.45 -19.88
N GLU A 120 11.58 17.62 -19.33
CA GLU A 120 10.31 18.34 -19.56
C GLU A 120 10.10 18.66 -21.04
N ALA A 121 11.17 19.03 -21.75
CA ALA A 121 11.11 19.34 -23.19
C ALA A 121 10.96 18.08 -24.06
N ARG A 122 11.18 16.88 -23.49
CA ARG A 122 10.95 15.59 -24.14
C ARG A 122 9.55 15.02 -23.86
N GLY A 123 8.70 15.75 -23.14
CA GLY A 123 7.31 15.36 -22.92
C GLY A 123 6.58 15.18 -24.26
N LYS A 124 5.83 14.08 -24.36
CA LYS A 124 4.93 13.80 -25.49
C LYS A 124 3.49 13.85 -25.02
N GLU A 125 2.64 14.52 -25.80
CA GLU A 125 1.20 14.43 -25.61
C GLU A 125 0.73 13.02 -26.00
N LEU A 126 -0.01 12.38 -25.11
CA LEU A 126 -0.60 11.07 -25.39
C LEU A 126 -1.75 11.25 -26.40
N PRO A 127 -1.80 10.47 -27.50
CA PRO A 127 -2.80 10.62 -28.55
C PRO A 127 -4.16 10.01 -28.14
N VAL A 128 -4.69 10.45 -27.01
CA VAL A 128 -5.93 9.95 -26.41
C VAL A 128 -6.92 11.08 -26.26
N ALA A 129 -8.22 10.78 -26.37
CA ALA A 129 -9.24 11.80 -26.19
C ALA A 129 -9.13 12.45 -24.78
N PRO A 130 -9.44 13.75 -24.61
CA PRO A 130 -9.44 14.39 -23.30
C PRO A 130 -10.38 13.71 -22.30
N GLY A 131 -10.05 13.77 -21.00
CA GLY A 131 -10.85 13.16 -19.95
C GLY A 131 -10.23 13.31 -18.57
N ALA A 132 -10.87 12.68 -17.59
CA ALA A 132 -10.32 12.54 -16.24
C ALA A 132 -9.50 11.24 -16.18
N PHE A 133 -8.23 11.37 -15.82
CA PHE A 133 -7.28 10.26 -15.73
C PHE A 133 -6.74 10.14 -14.31
N GLY A 134 -6.30 8.94 -13.92
CA GLY A 134 -5.57 8.72 -12.67
C GLY A 134 -4.89 7.36 -12.65
N ASN A 135 -4.18 7.06 -11.55
CA ASN A 135 -3.56 5.76 -11.28
C ASN A 135 -2.68 5.27 -12.46
N LEU A 136 -1.53 5.93 -12.67
CA LEU A 136 -0.60 5.60 -13.74
C LEU A 136 0.38 4.50 -13.32
N ALA A 137 0.68 3.54 -14.20
CA ALA A 137 1.73 2.54 -14.02
C ALA A 137 2.21 2.01 -15.37
N SER A 138 3.29 1.23 -15.39
CA SER A 138 3.75 0.49 -16.57
C SER A 138 3.67 -1.02 -16.32
N ASN A 139 3.37 -1.80 -17.37
CA ASN A 139 3.50 -3.26 -17.30
C ASN A 139 4.93 -3.71 -17.63
N ASP A 140 5.14 -5.03 -17.59
CA ASP A 140 6.39 -5.72 -17.94
C ASP A 140 6.86 -5.47 -19.39
N SER A 141 5.96 -5.02 -20.26
CA SER A 141 6.24 -4.68 -21.66
C SER A 141 6.50 -3.18 -21.86
N GLY A 142 6.57 -2.37 -20.79
CA GLY A 142 6.79 -0.92 -20.87
C GLY A 142 5.58 -0.10 -21.31
N GLN A 143 4.40 -0.73 -21.42
CA GLN A 143 3.17 -0.07 -21.85
C GLN A 143 2.51 0.67 -20.69
N LEU A 144 1.93 1.84 -20.97
CA LEU A 144 1.32 2.70 -19.95
C LEU A 144 -0.09 2.24 -19.62
N LEU A 145 -0.32 1.88 -18.37
CA LEU A 145 -1.64 1.68 -17.76
C LEU A 145 -2.13 2.95 -17.08
N TYR A 146 -3.44 3.18 -17.18
CA TYR A 146 -4.10 4.27 -16.46
C TYR A 146 -5.59 4.02 -16.30
N VAL A 147 -6.19 4.65 -15.29
CA VAL A 147 -7.64 4.68 -15.11
C VAL A 147 -8.20 5.89 -15.84
N ARG A 148 -9.26 5.65 -16.63
CA ARG A 148 -10.08 6.70 -17.22
C ARG A 148 -11.42 6.78 -16.49
N PHE A 149 -11.69 7.92 -15.88
CA PHE A 149 -12.96 8.21 -15.21
C PHE A 149 -13.93 8.85 -16.21
N GLY A 150 -15.10 8.25 -16.39
CA GLY A 150 -16.12 8.75 -17.29
C GLY A 150 -17.11 9.69 -16.59
N THR A 151 -17.60 10.70 -17.31
CA THR A 151 -18.80 11.45 -16.91
C THR A 151 -20.03 10.71 -17.43
N GLY A 152 -20.74 9.99 -16.55
CA GLY A 152 -21.93 9.22 -16.92
C GLY A 152 -21.64 7.84 -17.53
N THR A 153 -20.38 7.40 -17.57
CA THR A 153 -19.99 6.03 -17.91
C THR A 153 -19.13 5.43 -16.80
N PRO A 154 -19.18 4.11 -16.57
CA PRO A 154 -18.31 3.46 -15.61
C PRO A 154 -16.82 3.73 -15.91
N PRO A 155 -15.96 3.80 -14.88
CA PRO A 155 -14.53 3.93 -15.08
C PRO A 155 -13.96 2.69 -15.77
N ALA A 156 -12.80 2.82 -16.42
CA ALA A 156 -12.12 1.70 -17.05
C ALA A 156 -10.60 1.86 -16.95
N ILE A 157 -9.91 0.72 -16.82
CA ILE A 157 -8.45 0.64 -16.93
C ILE A 157 -8.11 0.52 -18.42
N LYS A 158 -7.24 1.42 -18.85
CA LYS A 158 -6.74 1.54 -20.22
C LYS A 158 -5.27 1.19 -20.28
N LEU A 159 -4.83 0.82 -21.47
CA LEU A 159 -3.45 0.53 -21.81
C LEU A 159 -3.13 1.22 -23.13
N ILE A 160 -1.97 1.85 -23.20
CA ILE A 160 -1.43 2.40 -24.44
C ILE A 160 0.07 2.10 -24.52
N ASP A 161 0.51 1.66 -25.68
CA ASP A 161 1.93 1.57 -25.97
C ASP A 161 2.38 2.90 -26.54
N VAL A 162 3.18 3.65 -25.77
CA VAL A 162 3.64 4.98 -26.18
C VAL A 162 4.81 4.93 -27.16
N THR A 163 5.33 3.73 -27.44
CA THR A 163 6.45 3.50 -28.36
C THR A 163 5.99 3.12 -29.77
N ASP A 164 4.72 2.73 -29.94
CA ASP A 164 4.11 2.45 -31.24
C ASP A 164 4.10 3.70 -32.15
N ASP A 165 4.24 3.48 -33.46
CA ASP A 165 4.13 4.55 -34.48
C ASP A 165 2.74 5.22 -34.46
N GLU A 166 1.70 4.41 -34.22
CA GLU A 166 0.30 4.84 -34.10
C GLU A 166 -0.30 4.28 -32.80
N PRO A 167 -0.01 4.91 -31.63
CA PRO A 167 -0.47 4.43 -30.33
C PRO A 167 -2.00 4.36 -30.26
N GLU A 168 -2.52 3.19 -29.90
CA GLU A 168 -3.95 2.95 -29.73
C GLU A 168 -4.32 2.71 -28.27
N GLU A 169 -5.29 3.46 -27.74
CA GLU A 169 -5.85 3.20 -26.42
C GLU A 169 -6.69 1.92 -26.44
N LYS A 170 -6.25 0.91 -25.69
CA LYS A 170 -6.95 -0.37 -25.52
C LYS A 170 -7.53 -0.47 -24.12
N THR A 171 -8.65 -1.19 -24.00
CA THR A 171 -9.28 -1.42 -22.68
C THR A 171 -8.70 -2.70 -22.06
N VAL A 172 -8.11 -2.57 -20.88
CA VAL A 172 -7.67 -3.70 -20.04
C VAL A 172 -8.90 -4.26 -19.33
N LEU A 173 -9.60 -3.43 -18.55
CA LEU A 173 -10.73 -3.88 -17.73
C LEU A 173 -11.76 -2.75 -17.58
N GLY A 174 -13.00 -3.01 -18.01
CA GLY A 174 -14.11 -2.07 -17.83
C GLY A 174 -14.76 -2.19 -16.45
N GLY A 175 -15.24 -1.08 -15.89
CA GLY A 175 -15.91 -1.02 -14.58
C GLY A 175 -14.97 -0.97 -13.38
N ALA A 176 -13.66 -0.87 -13.61
CA ALA A 176 -12.64 -0.77 -12.57
C ALA A 176 -12.18 0.69 -12.40
N GLY A 177 -12.19 1.17 -11.15
CA GLY A 177 -11.86 2.56 -10.80
C GLY A 177 -10.46 2.76 -10.22
N GLY A 178 -9.69 1.69 -10.09
CA GLY A 178 -8.34 1.70 -9.52
C GLY A 178 -7.66 0.35 -9.72
N PHE A 179 -6.34 0.36 -9.70
CA PHE A 179 -5.54 -0.86 -9.72
C PHE A 179 -4.19 -0.69 -9.02
N ASP A 180 -3.62 -1.82 -8.62
CA ASP A 180 -2.24 -1.92 -8.19
C ASP A 180 -1.52 -3.03 -8.98
N GLY A 181 -0.26 -2.81 -9.32
CA GLY A 181 0.54 -3.71 -10.16
C GLY A 181 1.31 -4.75 -9.35
N SER A 182 1.47 -5.95 -9.90
CA SER A 182 2.45 -6.90 -9.36
C SER A 182 3.87 -6.36 -9.54
N GLY A 183 4.79 -6.78 -8.67
CA GLY A 183 6.19 -6.33 -8.74
C GLY A 183 6.90 -6.66 -10.06
N ASP A 184 6.45 -7.70 -10.76
CA ASP A 184 6.94 -8.06 -12.09
C ASP A 184 6.21 -7.35 -13.25
N GLY A 185 5.21 -6.50 -12.96
CA GLY A 185 4.43 -5.76 -13.95
C GLY A 185 3.45 -6.60 -14.79
N LYS A 186 3.36 -7.91 -14.58
CA LYS A 186 2.57 -8.82 -15.43
C LYS A 186 1.08 -8.84 -15.09
N LYS A 187 0.73 -8.53 -13.84
CA LYS A 187 -0.63 -8.62 -13.32
C LYS A 187 -1.01 -7.34 -12.61
N ILE A 188 -2.31 -7.13 -12.50
CA ILE A 188 -2.89 -6.08 -11.68
C ILE A 188 -3.97 -6.66 -10.77
N VAL A 189 -4.07 -6.15 -9.56
CA VAL A 189 -5.30 -6.25 -8.75
C VAL A 189 -6.13 -5.01 -9.04
N ALA A 190 -7.38 -5.19 -9.47
CA ALA A 190 -8.27 -4.10 -9.87
C ALA A 190 -9.57 -4.14 -9.06
N GLY A 191 -10.05 -2.96 -8.66
CA GLY A 191 -11.27 -2.79 -7.87
C GLY A 191 -12.37 -2.04 -8.62
N GLY A 192 -13.62 -2.50 -8.47
CA GLY A 192 -14.80 -1.87 -9.07
C GLY A 192 -16.10 -2.20 -8.33
N ALA A 193 -17.23 -1.83 -8.91
CA ALA A 193 -18.56 -2.06 -8.30
C ALA A 193 -18.85 -3.55 -8.06
N GLY A 194 -18.19 -4.45 -8.80
CA GLY A 194 -18.32 -5.90 -8.65
C GLY A 194 -17.40 -6.51 -7.58
N GLY A 195 -16.50 -5.76 -6.96
CA GLY A 195 -15.45 -6.27 -6.06
C GLY A 195 -14.05 -6.14 -6.65
N PHE A 196 -13.15 -7.03 -6.21
CA PHE A 196 -11.75 -7.06 -6.67
C PHE A 196 -11.48 -8.27 -7.56
N ALA A 197 -10.60 -8.11 -8.54
CA ALA A 197 -10.10 -9.20 -9.37
C ALA A 197 -8.60 -9.04 -9.62
N ILE A 198 -7.91 -10.17 -9.79
CA ILE A 198 -6.52 -10.20 -10.26
C ILE A 198 -6.57 -10.61 -11.75
N VAL A 199 -6.05 -9.76 -12.62
CA VAL A 199 -6.04 -9.97 -14.07
C VAL A 199 -4.65 -9.71 -14.64
N ASP A 200 -4.41 -10.15 -15.88
CA ASP A 200 -3.16 -9.81 -16.57
C ASP A 200 -3.16 -8.32 -16.96
N ALA A 201 -1.99 -7.69 -16.95
CA ALA A 201 -1.79 -6.29 -17.32
C ALA A 201 -1.82 -6.07 -18.86
N LYS A 202 -2.83 -6.61 -19.54
CA LYS A 202 -2.98 -6.61 -21.00
C LYS A 202 -4.44 -6.36 -21.41
N PRO A 203 -4.74 -6.00 -22.67
CA PRO A 203 -6.10 -5.71 -23.09
C PRO A 203 -7.08 -6.88 -22.94
N GLY A 204 -8.38 -6.58 -22.88
CA GLY A 204 -9.46 -7.55 -23.02
C GLY A 204 -9.72 -8.44 -21.79
N GLN A 205 -9.39 -7.97 -20.59
CA GLN A 205 -9.68 -8.67 -19.34
C GLN A 205 -11.14 -8.48 -18.91
N SER A 206 -11.58 -9.34 -17.99
CA SER A 206 -12.86 -9.24 -17.31
C SER A 206 -12.68 -9.58 -15.83
N PHE A 207 -13.60 -9.13 -14.97
CA PHE A 207 -13.53 -9.42 -13.54
C PHE A 207 -13.57 -10.92 -13.20
N GLY A 208 -13.97 -11.78 -14.16
CA GLY A 208 -13.92 -13.23 -13.99
C GLY A 208 -14.60 -13.67 -12.69
N LYS A 209 -13.88 -14.45 -11.87
CA LYS A 209 -14.25 -14.72 -10.48
C LYS A 209 -13.63 -13.66 -9.58
N ASN A 210 -14.46 -13.01 -8.77
CA ASN A 210 -13.98 -12.08 -7.76
C ASN A 210 -13.01 -12.75 -6.80
N LEU A 211 -11.99 -11.99 -6.39
CA LEU A 211 -11.12 -12.33 -5.29
C LEU A 211 -11.99 -12.43 -4.01
N PRO A 212 -12.06 -13.59 -3.34
CA PRO A 212 -12.88 -13.74 -2.16
C PRO A 212 -12.30 -12.90 -1.02
N MET A 213 -13.06 -11.89 -0.59
CA MET A 213 -12.73 -11.01 0.55
C MET A 213 -13.46 -11.40 1.84
N THR A 214 -14.27 -12.46 1.79
CA THR A 214 -15.10 -12.92 2.91
C THR A 214 -14.52 -14.18 3.53
N GLY A 215 -14.74 -14.37 4.83
CA GLY A 215 -14.35 -15.60 5.54
C GLY A 215 -13.00 -15.51 6.23
N TYR A 216 -12.26 -14.41 6.06
CA TYR A 216 -11.14 -14.07 6.93
C TYR A 216 -11.67 -13.69 8.31
N ARG A 217 -10.93 -14.09 9.34
CA ARG A 217 -11.20 -13.73 10.72
C ARG A 217 -9.97 -13.04 11.28
N LYS A 218 -10.19 -11.90 11.93
CA LYS A 218 -9.17 -11.21 12.72
C LYS A 218 -9.47 -11.46 14.19
N MET A 219 -8.43 -11.74 14.98
CA MET A 219 -8.52 -11.68 16.44
C MET A 219 -8.46 -10.22 16.84
N VAL A 220 -9.48 -9.76 17.57
CA VAL A 220 -9.59 -8.38 18.04
C VAL A 220 -9.63 -8.43 19.55
N ASP A 221 -8.74 -7.67 20.19
CA ASP A 221 -8.87 -7.29 21.59
C ASP A 221 -9.37 -5.85 21.62
N PRO A 222 -10.65 -5.61 21.93
CA PRO A 222 -11.18 -4.25 21.94
C PRO A 222 -10.44 -3.33 22.89
N ARG A 223 -9.96 -3.82 24.04
CA ARG A 223 -9.30 -2.96 25.03
C ARG A 223 -7.97 -2.44 24.50
N GLU A 224 -7.12 -3.33 24.00
CA GLU A 224 -5.84 -2.94 23.40
C GLU A 224 -6.05 -2.06 22.15
N GLU A 225 -7.05 -2.37 21.30
CA GLU A 225 -7.33 -1.54 20.12
C GLU A 225 -7.87 -0.15 20.49
N TRP A 226 -8.68 -0.02 21.54
CA TRP A 226 -9.21 1.27 21.98
C TRP A 226 -8.11 2.18 22.54
N GLU A 227 -7.19 1.63 23.33
CA GLU A 227 -5.99 2.35 23.79
C GLU A 227 -5.17 2.86 22.60
N GLN A 228 -4.98 2.02 21.59
CA GLN A 228 -4.25 2.37 20.38
C GLN A 228 -4.95 3.49 19.59
N ILE A 229 -6.27 3.36 19.36
CA ILE A 229 -7.06 4.34 18.61
C ILE A 229 -7.07 5.69 19.32
N PHE A 230 -7.28 5.71 20.63
CA PHE A 230 -7.23 6.91 21.43
C PHE A 230 -5.85 7.57 21.35
N THR A 231 -4.79 6.78 21.55
CA THR A 231 -3.42 7.26 21.52
C THR A 231 -3.06 7.86 20.17
N ASP A 232 -3.47 7.23 19.07
CA ASP A 232 -3.25 7.74 17.73
C ASP A 232 -4.03 9.02 17.46
N ALA A 233 -5.28 9.13 17.94
CA ALA A 233 -6.07 10.35 17.85
C ALA A 233 -5.38 11.51 18.59
N TRP A 234 -4.88 11.25 19.80
CA TRP A 234 -4.12 12.23 20.59
C TRP A 234 -2.80 12.63 19.90
N ARG A 235 -2.02 11.65 19.41
CA ARG A 235 -0.75 11.90 18.68
C ARG A 235 -0.98 12.69 17.40
N ARG A 236 -2.04 12.38 16.66
CA ARG A 236 -2.37 13.09 15.42
C ARG A 236 -2.59 14.58 15.67
N HIS A 237 -3.23 14.94 16.78
CA HIS A 237 -3.35 16.34 17.16
C HIS A 237 -2.01 16.90 17.63
N ARG A 238 -1.27 16.23 18.51
CA ARG A 238 0.06 16.68 18.94
C ARG A 238 1.00 17.00 17.76
N ASP A 239 1.05 16.11 16.76
CA ASP A 239 2.05 16.15 15.69
C ASP A 239 1.64 17.04 14.51
N PHE A 240 0.32 17.20 14.28
CA PHE A 240 -0.20 17.88 13.08
C PHE A 240 -1.14 19.05 13.39
N PHE A 241 -1.30 19.44 14.66
CA PHE A 241 -2.05 20.65 14.97
C PHE A 241 -1.36 21.88 14.39
N TYR A 242 -2.16 22.82 13.88
CA TYR A 242 -1.65 23.91 13.06
C TYR A 242 -0.76 24.90 13.83
N VAL A 243 -0.83 24.89 15.17
CA VAL A 243 -0.02 25.73 16.05
C VAL A 243 0.60 24.89 17.15
N GLU A 244 1.92 24.94 17.25
CA GLU A 244 2.72 24.08 18.14
C GLU A 244 2.34 24.21 19.62
N ASN A 245 1.94 25.41 20.06
CA ASN A 245 1.56 25.62 21.46
C ASN A 245 0.16 25.11 21.81
N MET A 246 -0.60 24.57 20.86
CA MET A 246 -1.94 24.00 21.05
C MET A 246 -2.88 24.92 21.86
N HIS A 247 -2.84 26.24 21.60
CA HIS A 247 -3.58 27.27 22.33
C HIS A 247 -3.26 27.37 23.84
N GLY A 248 -2.15 26.79 24.29
CA GLY A 248 -1.73 26.74 25.69
C GLY A 248 -2.32 25.59 26.49
N VAL A 249 -2.96 24.62 25.81
CA VAL A 249 -3.46 23.39 26.44
C VAL A 249 -2.29 22.50 26.84
N ASP A 250 -2.30 21.99 28.08
CA ASP A 250 -1.38 20.96 28.51
C ASP A 250 -1.81 19.62 27.90
N TRP A 251 -1.23 19.29 26.75
CA TRP A 251 -1.68 18.17 25.95
C TRP A 251 -1.33 16.81 26.57
N ASP A 252 -0.24 16.73 27.34
CA ASP A 252 0.12 15.52 28.07
C ASP A 252 -0.86 15.25 29.22
N MET A 253 -1.26 16.30 29.96
CA MET A 253 -2.32 16.18 30.97
C MET A 253 -3.65 15.74 30.35
N VAL A 254 -4.00 16.23 29.16
CA VAL A 254 -5.21 15.78 28.43
C VAL A 254 -5.09 14.29 28.09
N TYR A 255 -3.93 13.81 27.64
CA TYR A 255 -3.73 12.38 27.41
C TYR A 255 -4.06 11.56 28.65
N GLU A 256 -3.38 11.85 29.77
CA GLU A 256 -3.51 11.07 31.01
C GLU A 256 -4.95 11.04 31.50
N ARG A 257 -5.60 12.22 31.56
CA ARG A 257 -6.96 12.35 32.08
C ARG A 257 -7.99 11.54 31.30
N TYR A 258 -7.92 11.58 29.97
CA TYR A 258 -8.91 10.94 29.12
C TYR A 258 -8.56 9.48 28.80
N HIS A 259 -7.27 9.13 28.85
CA HIS A 259 -6.82 7.74 28.74
C HIS A 259 -7.38 6.89 29.89
N ASP A 260 -7.36 7.40 31.12
CA ASP A 260 -7.93 6.69 32.28
C ASP A 260 -9.44 6.39 32.13
N MET A 261 -10.17 7.20 31.35
CA MET A 261 -11.59 6.97 31.08
C MET A 261 -11.84 5.76 30.17
N LEU A 262 -10.81 5.27 29.46
CA LEU A 262 -10.94 4.10 28.60
C LEU A 262 -11.25 2.83 29.40
N ASP A 263 -10.84 2.74 30.66
CA ASP A 263 -11.14 1.59 31.53
C ASP A 263 -12.65 1.38 31.69
N ASP A 264 -13.39 2.48 31.77
CA ASP A 264 -14.85 2.50 31.91
C ASP A 264 -15.61 2.35 30.58
N ALA A 265 -14.92 2.46 29.44
CA ALA A 265 -15.55 2.26 28.14
C ALA A 265 -16.06 0.82 28.01
N VAL A 266 -17.30 0.65 27.54
CA VAL A 266 -17.89 -0.68 27.28
C VAL A 266 -18.21 -0.89 25.81
N SER A 267 -18.10 0.16 25.00
CA SER A 267 -18.46 0.19 23.59
C SER A 267 -17.51 1.07 22.77
N ARG A 268 -17.52 0.91 21.45
CA ARG A 268 -16.71 1.75 20.54
C ARG A 268 -17.22 3.20 20.53
N GLU A 269 -18.48 3.41 20.87
CA GLU A 269 -19.16 4.68 21.02
C GLU A 269 -18.65 5.45 22.23
N ASP A 270 -18.40 4.78 23.36
CA ASP A 270 -17.80 5.42 24.55
C ASP A 270 -16.40 5.95 24.21
N VAL A 271 -15.60 5.17 23.47
CA VAL A 271 -14.28 5.60 23.00
C VAL A 271 -14.39 6.76 22.01
N SER A 272 -15.39 6.73 21.13
CA SER A 272 -15.68 7.85 20.22
C SER A 272 -15.99 9.14 20.98
N PHE A 273 -16.78 9.01 22.05
CA PHE A 273 -17.12 10.12 22.93
C PHE A 273 -15.87 10.66 23.63
N ILE A 274 -15.05 9.80 24.23
CA ILE A 274 -13.80 10.18 24.90
C ILE A 274 -12.85 10.91 23.94
N ILE A 275 -12.68 10.39 22.71
CA ILE A 275 -11.87 11.06 21.67
C ILE A 275 -12.48 12.41 21.29
N GLY A 276 -13.81 12.51 21.18
CA GLY A 276 -14.50 13.77 20.94
C GLY A 276 -14.21 14.82 22.01
N GLU A 277 -14.20 14.42 23.28
CA GLU A 277 -13.87 15.30 24.40
C GLU A 277 -12.39 15.74 24.40
N VAL A 278 -11.45 14.82 24.09
CA VAL A 278 -10.03 15.18 23.89
C VAL A 278 -9.87 16.24 22.81
N ILE A 279 -10.56 16.08 21.67
CA ILE A 279 -10.52 17.05 20.58
C ILE A 279 -11.13 18.39 21.01
N ALA A 280 -12.17 18.37 21.85
CA ALA A 280 -12.85 19.57 22.34
C ALA A 280 -11.96 20.46 23.23
N GLU A 281 -11.00 19.89 23.96
CA GLU A 281 -10.04 20.64 24.80
C GLU A 281 -9.22 21.66 23.96
N LEU A 282 -9.04 21.41 22.67
CA LEU A 282 -8.31 22.31 21.76
C LEU A 282 -9.08 23.60 21.43
N ASN A 283 -10.38 23.67 21.75
CA ASN A 283 -11.24 24.84 21.54
C ASN A 283 -11.12 25.41 20.11
N VAL A 284 -11.31 24.55 19.11
CA VAL A 284 -11.11 24.87 17.70
C VAL A 284 -12.24 24.28 16.85
N GLY A 285 -12.66 25.02 15.83
CA GLY A 285 -13.55 24.48 14.80
C GLY A 285 -12.80 23.59 13.81
N HIS A 286 -13.52 22.82 13.01
CA HIS A 286 -12.95 21.93 11.98
C HIS A 286 -12.01 20.82 12.50
N ALA A 287 -11.99 20.58 13.82
CA ALA A 287 -11.46 19.37 14.40
C ALA A 287 -12.64 18.42 14.66
N TYR A 288 -12.78 17.43 13.78
CA TYR A 288 -13.91 16.51 13.78
C TYR A 288 -13.46 15.08 14.06
N TYR A 289 -14.35 14.34 14.71
CA TYR A 289 -14.33 12.89 14.77
C TYR A 289 -15.52 12.35 13.96
N TRP A 290 -15.30 11.31 13.14
CA TRP A 290 -16.38 10.69 12.37
C TRP A 290 -16.12 9.20 12.12
N GLY A 291 -17.19 8.41 12.18
CA GLY A 291 -17.20 7.01 11.79
C GLY A 291 -16.50 6.07 12.77
N GLY A 292 -15.94 4.99 12.22
CA GLY A 292 -15.38 3.87 12.97
C GLY A 292 -16.32 2.66 12.98
N ASP A 293 -15.85 1.59 13.63
CA ASP A 293 -16.57 0.31 13.77
C ASP A 293 -17.58 0.40 14.93
N VAL A 294 -18.59 1.27 14.76
CA VAL A 294 -19.69 1.50 15.71
C VAL A 294 -20.92 0.69 15.32
N GLU A 295 -21.81 0.45 16.27
CA GLU A 295 -23.05 -0.27 16.02
C GLU A 295 -23.94 0.51 15.05
N GLY A 296 -24.21 -0.09 13.89
CA GLY A 296 -25.11 0.48 12.90
C GLY A 296 -26.56 0.29 13.30
N GLN A 297 -27.34 1.37 13.32
CA GLN A 297 -28.79 1.28 13.41
C GLN A 297 -29.39 0.96 12.03
N PRO A 298 -30.50 0.20 11.96
CA PRO A 298 -31.21 0.00 10.71
C PRO A 298 -31.66 1.36 10.16
N ASN A 299 -31.39 1.61 8.90
CA ASN A 299 -31.87 2.78 8.20
C ASN A 299 -33.19 2.48 7.50
N GLU A 300 -34.17 3.36 7.69
CA GLU A 300 -35.42 3.30 6.94
C GLU A 300 -35.34 4.29 5.77
N SER A 301 -35.61 3.81 4.56
CA SER A 301 -35.64 4.68 3.38
C SER A 301 -36.91 5.51 3.42
N VAL A 302 -36.77 6.82 3.58
CA VAL A 302 -37.89 7.77 3.54
C VAL A 302 -37.89 8.49 2.19
N GLY A 303 -38.98 8.33 1.44
CA GLY A 303 -39.21 9.09 0.21
C GLY A 303 -39.85 10.44 0.50
N LEU A 304 -39.17 11.52 0.14
CA LEU A 304 -39.70 12.89 0.23
C LEU A 304 -40.12 13.36 -1.16
N LEU A 305 -41.42 13.66 -1.32
CA LEU A 305 -42.00 14.12 -2.60
C LEU A 305 -42.10 15.65 -2.69
N GLY A 306 -41.58 16.38 -1.69
CA GLY A 306 -41.73 17.83 -1.62
C GLY A 306 -43.18 18.28 -1.39
N VAL A 307 -43.97 17.47 -0.67
CA VAL A 307 -45.35 17.80 -0.32
C VAL A 307 -45.65 17.40 1.13
N ASP A 308 -46.50 18.17 1.79
CA ASP A 308 -47.11 17.80 3.07
C ASP A 308 -48.47 17.13 2.81
N PHE A 309 -48.76 16.09 3.59
CA PHE A 309 -50.04 15.38 3.54
C PHE A 309 -50.85 15.63 4.81
N GLU A 310 -52.16 15.80 4.69
CA GLU A 310 -53.10 15.77 5.80
C GLU A 310 -54.14 14.67 5.59
N LEU A 311 -54.67 14.10 6.68
CA LEU A 311 -55.77 13.16 6.61
C LEU A 311 -57.08 13.93 6.40
N ALA A 312 -57.83 13.63 5.35
CA ALA A 312 -59.13 14.22 5.07
C ALA A 312 -60.19 13.12 4.97
N SER A 313 -61.36 13.39 5.54
CA SER A 313 -62.52 12.50 5.47
C SER A 313 -63.72 13.23 4.86
N GLU A 314 -64.42 12.58 3.94
CA GLU A 314 -65.61 13.10 3.29
C GLU A 314 -66.69 12.02 3.25
N THR A 315 -67.93 12.37 3.57
CA THR A 315 -69.07 11.44 3.53
C THR A 315 -69.85 11.65 2.24
N ASP A 316 -70.07 10.58 1.49
CA ASP A 316 -70.86 10.64 0.25
C ASP A 316 -72.38 10.70 0.53
N ASP A 317 -73.15 10.93 -0.54
CA ASP A 317 -74.62 11.02 -0.49
C ASP A 317 -75.30 9.70 -0.08
N GLU A 318 -74.57 8.58 -0.11
CA GLU A 318 -75.03 7.26 0.35
C GLU A 318 -74.72 7.04 1.85
N GLY A 319 -74.07 8.00 2.51
CA GLY A 319 -73.72 7.97 3.93
C GLY A 319 -72.41 7.26 4.26
N THR A 320 -71.60 6.93 3.27
CA THR A 320 -70.29 6.26 3.46
C THR A 320 -69.19 7.29 3.62
N THR A 321 -68.38 7.18 4.69
CA THR A 321 -67.24 8.08 4.93
C THR A 321 -65.97 7.53 4.30
N HIS A 322 -65.41 8.28 3.36
CA HIS A 322 -64.13 8.01 2.71
C HIS A 322 -63.04 8.77 3.46
N THR A 323 -61.90 8.14 3.72
CA THR A 323 -60.75 8.79 4.35
C THR A 323 -59.51 8.59 3.48
N ALA A 324 -58.84 9.68 3.12
CA ALA A 324 -57.67 9.68 2.26
C ALA A 324 -56.65 10.75 2.70
N TYR A 325 -55.42 10.61 2.22
CA TYR A 325 -54.43 11.68 2.32
C TYR A 325 -54.70 12.74 1.26
N LYS A 326 -54.77 14.00 1.69
CA LYS A 326 -54.88 15.18 0.84
C LYS A 326 -53.54 15.92 0.88
N LEU A 327 -53.11 16.45 -0.27
CA LEU A 327 -51.96 17.34 -0.32
C LEU A 327 -52.31 18.64 0.42
N ALA A 328 -51.67 18.87 1.55
CA ALA A 328 -51.85 20.06 2.38
C ALA A 328 -51.00 21.22 1.86
N HIS A 329 -49.78 20.91 1.43
CA HIS A 329 -48.84 21.89 0.89
C HIS A 329 -47.94 21.23 -0.15
N ILE A 330 -47.57 21.97 -1.20
CA ILE A 330 -46.59 21.55 -2.20
C ILE A 330 -45.45 22.56 -2.12
N TYR A 331 -44.23 22.07 -1.87
CA TYR A 331 -43.03 22.88 -1.86
C TYR A 331 -42.53 23.06 -3.29
N GLU A 332 -42.56 24.29 -3.79
CA GLU A 332 -41.97 24.65 -5.08
C GLU A 332 -40.52 25.12 -4.82
N GLY A 333 -39.56 24.46 -5.48
CA GLY A 333 -38.13 24.75 -5.40
C GLY A 333 -37.66 25.85 -6.34
#